data_AF-A0A914QP43-F1
#
_entry.id   AF-A0A914QP43-F1
#
_cell.length_a   1.000
_cell.length_b   1.000
_cell.length_c   1.000
_cell.angle_alpha   90.00
_cell.angle_beta   90.00
_cell.angle_gamma   90.00
#
_symmetry.space_group_name_H-M   'P 1'
#
loop_
_entity.id
_entity.type
_entity.pdbx_description
1 polymer ?
#
loop_
_entity_poly.entity_id
_entity_poly.type
_entity_poly.pdbx_seq_one_letter_code
_entity_poly.pdbx_strand_id
1 'polypeptide(L)'
;MEAFGNAKTIRNDNSSRFGKYIDIHFNASGAIEGAKIEQYLLEKTRIVSQANEERNYHIFYCMLAGLSTEEKKELELTTAGDYHYLSQGRCLTADGRNDASDFSEIRSALKVLMFKEPEIWSIFKILAALLHLGNVKYQASMLSNLEVTEIIDKENITRIANLLQLKPSALTTALTTRSIVTVNERVVSRLGAAQALDVRDGLVKHIYGRLFVHIVRRINDAIYKPKKGADRRYRTSIGILDIFGFENFKHNSFEQLCINFANEHLQQFFVQHVFKLEQAEYDGQDINWRKIEFIDNQSALDLIAVRSLSIMSLIDEESIFPKGTDLTMLNKLHQNHSKNDRLYVKPKSDLSKSFGINHFAGPVMYNAKGFLEKNRDHFGADLYDLIHGSSFKFLTNLFDDSDGMDTCGRIRQTVGSKFKKSLETLMLQLQNCEPFFIRCIKPNEFKTPMA
;
A
#
# COMPACT_ATOMS: atom_id res chain seq x y z
N MET A 1 -6.39 1.65 13.43
CA MET A 1 -6.06 1.44 12.00
C MET A 1 -6.06 2.76 11.24
N GLU A 2 -7.11 3.59 11.33
CA GLU A 2 -7.19 4.85 10.59
C GLU A 2 -5.98 5.77 10.78
N ALA A 3 -5.49 5.95 12.02
CA ALA A 3 -4.29 6.75 12.26
C ALA A 3 -3.08 6.32 11.40
N PHE A 4 -2.93 5.02 11.15
CA PHE A 4 -1.79 4.45 10.41
C PHE A 4 -2.10 4.18 8.93
N GLY A 5 -3.36 4.23 8.51
CA GLY A 5 -3.79 3.84 7.17
C GLY A 5 -4.58 4.92 6.42
N ASN A 6 -4.94 6.02 7.09
CA ASN A 6 -5.66 7.13 6.50
C ASN A 6 -4.77 8.37 6.42
N ALA A 7 -5.06 9.20 5.42
CA ALA A 7 -4.38 10.46 5.19
C ALA A 7 -5.33 11.48 4.56
N LYS A 8 -4.96 12.76 4.66
CA LYS A 8 -5.64 13.83 3.91
C LYS A 8 -5.22 13.76 2.44
N THR A 9 -6.21 13.73 1.56
CA THR A 9 -6.08 13.93 0.11
C THR A 9 -6.88 15.14 -0.34
N ILE A 10 -6.70 15.56 -1.59
CA ILE A 10 -7.47 16.65 -2.19
C ILE A 10 -8.99 16.38 -2.08
N ARG A 11 -9.40 15.12 -2.18
CA ARG A 11 -10.82 14.71 -2.21
C ARG A 11 -11.43 14.33 -0.87
N ASN A 12 -10.62 14.05 0.16
CA ASN A 12 -11.09 13.60 1.48
C ASN A 12 -10.00 13.82 2.54
N ASP A 13 -10.34 14.51 3.63
CA ASP A 13 -9.39 14.80 4.72
C ASP A 13 -9.09 13.61 5.65
N ASN A 14 -9.88 12.53 5.56
CA ASN A 14 -9.66 11.24 6.22
C ASN A 14 -9.77 10.08 5.22
N SER A 15 -9.04 10.16 4.11
CA SER A 15 -9.08 9.16 3.04
C SER A 15 -8.41 7.85 3.47
N SER A 16 -9.14 6.74 3.43
CA SER A 16 -8.57 5.39 3.58
C SER A 16 -7.57 5.11 2.45
N ARG A 17 -6.32 4.83 2.79
CA ARG A 17 -5.24 4.47 1.84
C ARG A 17 -4.88 2.99 1.90
N PHE A 18 -5.85 2.19 2.34
CA PHE A 18 -5.85 0.73 2.33
C PHE A 18 -7.32 0.27 2.28
N GLY A 19 -7.56 -0.92 1.73
CA GLY A 19 -8.83 -1.61 1.83
C GLY A 19 -8.89 -2.50 3.07
N LYS A 20 -10.07 -2.68 3.64
CA LYS A 20 -10.32 -3.56 4.78
C LYS A 20 -11.56 -4.41 4.57
N TYR A 21 -11.44 -5.69 4.86
CA TYR A 21 -12.57 -6.60 5.00
C TYR A 21 -12.72 -6.96 6.47
N ILE A 22 -13.86 -6.62 7.05
CA ILE A 22 -14.18 -6.86 8.47
C ILE A 22 -15.21 -7.98 8.51
N ASP A 23 -14.80 -9.16 8.98
CA ASP A 23 -15.64 -10.34 9.12
C ASP A 23 -16.12 -10.45 10.57
N ILE A 24 -17.38 -10.12 10.83
CA ILE A 24 -18.00 -10.10 12.16
C ILE A 24 -18.66 -11.46 12.42
N HIS A 25 -18.28 -12.15 13.49
CA HIS A 25 -18.75 -13.51 13.81
C HIS A 25 -19.85 -13.48 14.86
N PHE A 26 -20.91 -14.23 14.61
CA PHE A 26 -22.06 -14.36 15.49
C PHE A 26 -22.20 -15.79 16.00
N ASN A 27 -22.67 -15.92 17.24
CA ASN A 27 -23.05 -17.23 17.80
C ASN A 27 -24.43 -17.67 17.31
N ALA A 28 -24.83 -18.89 17.69
CA ALA A 28 -26.15 -19.44 17.36
C ALA A 28 -27.34 -18.61 17.88
N SER A 29 -27.14 -17.74 18.88
CA SER A 29 -28.17 -16.81 19.38
C SER A 29 -28.16 -15.44 18.69
N GLY A 30 -27.28 -15.21 17.71
CA GLY A 30 -27.14 -13.92 17.01
C GLY A 30 -26.32 -12.85 17.75
N ALA A 31 -25.62 -13.20 18.83
CA ALA A 31 -24.74 -12.28 19.54
C ALA A 31 -23.32 -12.29 18.96
N ILE A 32 -22.64 -11.14 18.98
CA ILE A 32 -21.27 -10.98 18.47
C ILE A 32 -20.29 -11.76 19.35
N GLU A 33 -19.50 -12.66 18.75
CA GLU A 33 -18.43 -13.40 19.44
C GLU A 33 -17.04 -12.81 19.20
N GLY A 34 -16.87 -12.11 18.08
CA GLY A 34 -15.60 -11.52 17.69
C GLY A 34 -15.64 -11.02 16.27
N ALA A 35 -14.50 -10.51 15.80
CA ALA A 35 -14.34 -10.10 14.41
C ALA A 35 -12.93 -10.45 13.93
N LYS A 36 -12.75 -10.55 12.62
CA LYS A 36 -11.44 -10.67 11.97
C LYS A 36 -11.33 -9.59 10.90
N ILE A 37 -10.19 -8.90 10.87
CA ILE A 37 -9.92 -7.85 9.91
C ILE A 37 -8.82 -8.31 8.95
N GLU A 38 -9.10 -8.25 7.66
CA GLU A 38 -8.13 -8.45 6.59
C GLU A 38 -7.84 -7.10 5.92
N GLN A 39 -6.56 -6.78 5.74
CA GLN A 39 -6.12 -5.54 5.10
C GLN A 39 -5.62 -5.80 3.69
N TYR A 40 -5.87 -4.87 2.78
CA TYR A 40 -5.46 -4.93 1.38
C TYR A 40 -4.85 -3.60 0.97
N LEU A 41 -3.80 -3.65 0.14
CA LEU A 41 -3.27 -2.49 -0.58
C LEU A 41 -3.03 -1.22 0.26
N LEU A 42 -2.21 -1.32 1.29
CA LEU A 42 -1.65 -0.12 1.90
C LEU A 42 -0.82 0.66 0.86
N GLU A 43 -1.15 1.92 0.63
CA GLU A 43 -0.41 2.84 -0.25
C GLU A 43 0.94 3.21 0.38
N LYS A 44 1.91 2.28 0.35
CA LYS A 44 3.22 2.47 0.98
C LYS A 44 3.93 3.71 0.43
N THR A 45 3.77 4.05 -0.84
CA THR A 45 4.45 5.21 -1.46
C THR A 45 4.10 6.54 -0.81
N ARG A 46 2.92 6.66 -0.18
CA ARG A 46 2.51 7.85 0.56
C ARG A 46 3.47 8.23 1.69
N ILE A 47 4.17 7.26 2.29
CA ILE A 47 5.09 7.58 3.39
C ILE A 47 6.28 8.41 2.93
N VAL A 48 6.75 8.21 1.69
CA VAL A 48 7.95 8.84 1.16
C VAL A 48 7.65 10.02 0.23
N SER A 49 6.43 10.08 -0.32
CA SER A 49 6.03 11.14 -1.25
C SER A 49 4.54 11.44 -1.14
N GLN A 50 4.17 12.72 -1.19
CA GLN A 50 2.79 13.19 -1.21
C GLN A 50 2.58 14.24 -2.31
N ALA A 51 1.40 14.27 -2.92
CA ALA A 51 1.04 15.32 -3.85
C ALA A 51 0.81 16.66 -3.11
N ASN A 52 0.85 17.76 -3.86
CA ASN A 52 0.55 19.08 -3.32
C ASN A 52 -0.84 19.10 -2.67
N GLU A 53 -0.95 19.75 -1.51
CA GLU A 53 -2.15 19.84 -0.65
C GLU A 53 -2.56 18.55 0.06
N GLU A 54 -1.79 17.47 -0.07
CA GLU A 54 -2.01 16.23 0.66
C GLU A 54 -1.13 16.12 1.92
N ARG A 55 -1.52 15.23 2.84
CA ARG A 55 -0.70 14.85 3.99
C ARG A 55 -0.16 13.42 3.85
N ASN A 56 0.85 13.14 4.66
CA ASN A 56 1.23 11.77 5.02
C ASN A 56 0.17 11.15 5.97
N TYR A 57 0.39 9.92 6.44
CA TYR A 57 -0.48 9.24 7.40
C TYR A 57 -0.66 10.05 8.68
N HIS A 58 -1.88 10.07 9.22
CA HIS A 58 -2.24 10.90 10.36
C HIS A 58 -1.35 10.68 11.59
N ILE A 59 -0.93 9.44 11.85
CA ILE A 59 -0.15 9.07 13.02
C ILE A 59 1.11 9.92 13.20
N PHE A 60 1.78 10.34 12.13
CA PHE A 60 2.98 11.18 12.26
C PHE A 60 2.66 12.56 12.81
N TYR A 61 1.59 13.19 12.32
CA TYR A 61 1.13 14.49 12.79
C TYR A 61 0.57 14.39 14.21
N CYS A 62 -0.25 13.37 14.49
CA CYS A 62 -0.79 13.11 15.82
C CYS A 62 0.33 12.89 16.84
N MET A 63 1.32 12.06 16.52
CA MET A 63 2.47 11.79 17.39
C MET A 63 3.27 13.06 17.67
N LEU A 64 3.59 13.86 16.65
CA LEU A 64 4.32 15.12 16.84
C LEU A 64 3.50 16.16 17.62
N ALA A 65 2.17 16.16 17.50
CA ALA A 65 1.32 17.08 18.24
C ALA A 65 1.10 16.64 19.71
N GLY A 66 0.99 15.33 19.97
CA GLY A 66 0.52 14.80 21.25
C GLY A 66 1.57 14.19 22.18
N LEU A 67 2.80 13.92 21.72
CA LEU A 67 3.90 13.49 22.62
C LEU A 67 4.31 14.62 23.58
N SER A 68 4.69 14.24 24.81
CA SER A 68 5.24 15.19 25.78
C SER A 68 6.60 15.74 25.33
N THR A 69 7.05 16.85 25.95
CA THR A 69 8.38 17.42 25.69
C THR A 69 9.51 16.43 25.98
N GLU A 70 9.35 15.60 27.01
CA GLU A 70 10.33 14.61 27.44
C GLU A 70 10.35 13.43 26.46
N GLU A 71 9.17 12.94 26.05
CA GLU A 71 9.05 11.89 25.03
C GLU A 71 9.62 12.34 23.68
N LYS A 72 9.34 13.58 23.26
CA LYS A 72 9.94 14.16 22.04
C LYS A 72 11.45 14.25 22.16
N LYS A 73 11.99 14.65 23.31
CA LYS A 73 13.44 14.70 23.54
C LYS A 73 14.08 13.31 23.45
N GLU A 74 13.47 12.27 24.01
CA GLU A 74 13.99 10.90 23.91
C GLU A 74 13.99 10.38 22.46
N LEU A 75 13.00 10.77 21.66
CA LEU A 75 12.90 10.40 20.24
C LEU A 75 13.63 11.37 19.30
N GLU A 76 14.28 12.39 19.86
CA GLU A 76 14.92 13.50 19.14
C GLU A 76 13.98 14.14 18.10
N LEU A 77 12.71 14.33 18.47
CA LEU A 77 11.65 14.86 17.62
C LEU A 77 11.47 16.38 17.75
N THR A 78 11.18 17.03 16.63
CA THR A 78 10.90 18.48 16.55
C THR A 78 9.49 18.74 15.99
N THR A 79 9.33 19.67 15.04
CA THR A 79 8.04 20.01 14.44
C THR A 79 7.82 19.31 13.10
N ALA A 80 6.57 19.16 12.67
CA ALA A 80 6.25 18.46 11.42
C ALA A 80 6.93 19.07 10.18
N GLY A 81 7.16 20.39 10.17
CA GLY A 81 7.81 21.08 9.06
C GLY A 81 9.29 20.70 8.86
N ASP A 82 9.95 20.20 9.90
CA ASP A 82 11.37 19.85 9.87
C ASP A 82 11.64 18.51 9.16
N TYR A 83 10.60 17.73 8.87
CA TYR A 83 10.72 16.40 8.29
C TYR A 83 10.33 16.41 6.81
N HIS A 84 11.26 15.95 5.96
CA HIS A 84 11.06 15.86 4.51
C HIS A 84 9.82 15.03 4.14
N TYR A 85 9.56 13.93 4.85
CA TYR A 85 8.38 13.09 4.59
C TYR A 85 7.05 13.70 5.02
N LEU A 86 7.03 14.82 5.74
CA LEU A 86 5.81 15.49 6.16
C LEU A 86 5.59 16.84 5.45
N SER A 87 6.65 17.42 4.88
CA SER A 87 6.63 18.76 4.26
C SER A 87 6.43 18.77 2.74
N GLN A 88 6.64 17.64 2.05
CA GLN A 88 6.54 17.56 0.58
C GLN A 88 5.15 17.94 0.03
N GLY A 89 4.08 17.54 0.72
CA GLY A 89 2.71 17.88 0.33
C GLY A 89 2.32 19.34 0.59
N ARG A 90 3.20 20.15 1.19
CA ARG A 90 2.95 21.57 1.56
C ARG A 90 1.69 21.79 2.42
N CYS A 91 1.25 20.75 3.12
CA CYS A 91 0.10 20.77 4.00
C CYS A 91 0.44 20.00 5.28
N LEU A 92 0.37 20.67 6.43
CA LEU A 92 0.64 20.04 7.73
C LEU A 92 -0.65 19.81 8.53
N THR A 93 -1.71 20.57 8.24
CA THR A 93 -3.00 20.51 8.91
C THR A 93 -4.05 19.79 8.08
N ALA A 94 -5.09 19.27 8.73
CA ALA A 94 -6.31 18.81 8.09
C ALA A 94 -7.51 19.46 8.77
N ASP A 95 -8.46 19.93 7.96
CA ASP A 95 -9.62 20.65 8.47
C ASP A 95 -10.49 19.73 9.32
N GLY A 96 -11.00 20.25 10.43
CA GLY A 96 -11.84 19.50 11.37
C GLY A 96 -11.10 18.46 12.22
N ARG A 97 -9.76 18.43 12.19
CA ARG A 97 -8.96 17.51 13.04
C ARG A 97 -8.14 18.25 14.08
N ASN A 98 -8.05 17.66 15.27
CA ASN A 98 -7.12 18.08 16.31
C ASN A 98 -6.13 16.95 16.53
N ASP A 99 -4.97 17.04 15.87
CA ASP A 99 -3.96 15.97 15.87
C ASP A 99 -3.49 15.60 17.30
N ALA A 100 -3.47 16.54 18.26
CA ALA A 100 -3.11 16.25 19.66
C ALA A 100 -4.22 15.48 20.41
N SER A 101 -5.49 15.84 20.19
CA SER A 101 -6.63 15.11 20.73
C SER A 101 -6.69 13.69 20.15
N ASP A 102 -6.56 13.58 18.82
CA ASP A 102 -6.53 12.31 18.10
C ASP A 102 -5.42 11.40 18.65
N PHE A 103 -4.25 11.94 19.02
CA PHE A 103 -3.17 11.16 19.63
C PHE A 103 -3.54 10.56 20.99
N SER A 104 -4.24 11.33 21.83
CA SER A 104 -4.75 10.83 23.12
C SER A 104 -5.72 9.66 22.92
N GLU A 105 -6.60 9.77 21.93
CA GLU A 105 -7.52 8.70 21.54
C GLU A 105 -6.77 7.48 21.00
N ILE A 106 -5.74 7.68 20.17
CA ILE A 106 -4.91 6.60 19.63
C ILE A 106 -4.20 5.84 20.76
N ARG A 107 -3.57 6.54 21.73
CA ARG A 107 -2.93 5.88 22.89
C ARG A 107 -3.95 5.10 23.72
N SER A 108 -5.13 5.66 23.92
CA SER A 108 -6.21 5.01 24.67
C SER A 108 -6.70 3.75 23.94
N ALA A 109 -6.90 3.83 22.64
CA ALA A 109 -7.32 2.69 21.81
C ALA A 109 -6.29 1.56 21.81
N LEU A 110 -4.99 1.88 21.71
CA LEU A 110 -3.91 0.89 21.79
C LEU A 110 -3.94 0.13 23.13
N LYS A 111 -4.15 0.83 24.24
CA LYS A 111 -4.31 0.21 25.57
C LYS A 111 -5.52 -0.72 25.64
N VAL A 112 -6.68 -0.29 25.13
CA VAL A 112 -7.90 -1.12 25.08
C VAL A 112 -7.68 -2.38 24.23
N LEU A 113 -6.91 -2.28 23.16
CA LEU A 113 -6.52 -3.39 22.28
C LEU A 113 -5.35 -4.22 22.83
N MET A 114 -5.03 -4.08 24.12
CA MET A 114 -4.04 -4.88 24.84
C MET A 114 -2.60 -4.73 24.31
N PHE A 115 -2.28 -3.59 23.69
CA PHE A 115 -0.88 -3.22 23.45
C PHE A 115 -0.24 -2.80 24.77
N LYS A 116 0.92 -3.38 25.07
CA LYS A 116 1.66 -3.05 26.30
C LYS A 116 2.43 -1.74 26.10
N GLU A 117 2.65 -0.95 27.16
CA GLU A 117 3.42 0.30 27.06
C GLU A 117 4.79 0.15 26.35
N PRO A 118 5.61 -0.89 26.61
CA PRO A 118 6.86 -1.07 25.87
C PRO A 118 6.67 -1.35 24.37
N GLU A 119 5.56 -2.00 23.99
CA GLU A 119 5.19 -2.23 22.59
C GLU A 119 4.77 -0.92 21.92
N ILE A 120 3.92 -0.13 22.59
CA ILE A 120 3.50 1.21 22.12
C ILE A 120 4.72 2.12 21.92
N TRP A 121 5.64 2.15 22.90
CA TRP A 121 6.88 2.92 22.79
C TRP A 121 7.76 2.45 21.63
N SER A 122 7.82 1.13 21.40
CA SER A 122 8.55 0.56 20.27
C SER A 122 7.97 1.00 18.92
N ILE A 123 6.65 1.09 18.80
CA ILE A 123 5.97 1.64 17.62
C ILE A 123 6.37 3.10 17.40
N PHE A 124 6.35 3.94 18.45
CA PHE A 124 6.75 5.34 18.34
C PHE A 124 8.23 5.52 17.98
N LYS A 125 9.12 4.68 18.52
CA LYS A 125 10.54 4.63 18.12
C LYS A 125 10.72 4.34 16.64
N ILE A 126 9.99 3.37 16.09
CA ILE A 126 10.00 3.10 14.64
C ILE A 126 9.53 4.33 13.87
N LEU A 127 8.37 4.90 14.21
CA LEU A 127 7.83 6.06 13.49
C LEU A 127 8.79 7.26 13.51
N ALA A 128 9.41 7.54 14.66
CA ALA A 128 10.42 8.59 14.78
C ALA A 128 11.64 8.32 13.89
N ALA A 129 12.15 7.09 13.88
CA ALA A 129 13.26 6.70 13.02
C ALA A 129 12.93 6.85 11.52
N LEU A 130 11.69 6.57 11.10
CA LEU A 130 11.26 6.77 9.72
C LEU A 130 11.28 8.25 9.31
N LEU A 131 10.89 9.15 10.21
CA LEU A 131 10.97 10.60 9.97
C LEU A 131 12.43 11.06 9.82
N HIS A 132 13.32 10.59 10.69
CA HIS A 132 14.75 10.90 10.62
C HIS A 132 15.42 10.32 9.37
N LEU A 133 15.04 9.11 8.96
CA LEU A 133 15.49 8.51 7.69
C LEU A 133 15.18 9.44 6.51
N GLY A 134 13.98 10.01 6.44
CA GLY A 134 13.61 10.95 5.37
C GLY A 134 14.49 12.20 5.29
N ASN A 135 15.14 12.58 6.40
CA ASN A 135 16.04 13.73 6.49
C ASN A 135 17.51 13.39 6.21
N VAL A 136 17.85 12.14 5.87
CA VAL A 136 19.23 11.79 5.46
C VAL A 136 19.60 12.60 4.21
N LYS A 137 20.66 13.40 4.34
CA LYS A 137 21.19 14.23 3.26
C LYS A 137 22.36 13.54 2.58
N TYR A 138 22.26 13.47 1.27
CA TYR A 138 23.24 12.86 0.39
C TYR A 138 23.99 13.94 -0.39
N GLN A 139 25.28 13.72 -0.63
CA GLN A 139 26.10 14.52 -1.53
C GLN A 139 26.64 13.62 -2.63
N ALA A 140 26.37 14.00 -3.88
CA ALA A 140 26.95 13.34 -5.04
C ALA A 140 28.44 13.74 -5.15
N SER A 141 29.27 12.75 -5.44
CA SER A 141 30.70 12.87 -5.67
C SER A 141 31.08 12.02 -6.88
N MET A 142 32.20 12.35 -7.53
CA MET A 142 32.72 11.58 -8.65
C MET A 142 33.98 10.84 -8.19
N LEU A 143 33.94 9.51 -8.23
CA LEU A 143 35.07 8.67 -7.87
C LEU A 143 35.38 7.74 -9.04
N SER A 144 36.56 7.88 -9.65
CA SER A 144 36.98 7.07 -10.81
C SER A 144 35.97 7.04 -11.96
N ASN A 145 35.39 8.20 -12.32
CA ASN A 145 34.35 8.38 -13.34
C ASN A 145 33.00 7.70 -13.03
N LEU A 146 32.79 7.22 -11.80
CA LEU A 146 31.50 6.74 -11.31
C LEU A 146 30.87 7.78 -10.39
N GLU A 147 29.57 8.00 -10.55
CA GLU A 147 28.77 8.78 -9.61
C GLU A 147 28.61 7.98 -8.32
N VAL A 148 29.09 8.55 -7.22
CA VAL A 148 29.07 7.95 -5.90
C VAL A 148 28.38 8.89 -4.94
N THR A 149 27.69 8.33 -3.95
CA THR A 149 26.99 9.11 -2.94
C THR A 149 27.64 8.96 -1.58
N GLU A 150 27.83 10.09 -0.90
CA GLU A 150 28.26 10.15 0.50
C GLU A 150 27.19 10.79 1.37
N ILE A 151 27.12 10.36 2.63
CA ILE A 151 26.20 10.95 3.62
C ILE A 151 26.95 12.04 4.39
N ILE A 152 26.43 13.26 4.32
CA ILE A 152 27.05 14.43 4.97
C ILE A 152 26.64 14.58 6.43
N ASP A 153 25.42 14.16 6.76
CA ASP A 153 24.84 14.32 8.09
C ASP A 153 25.07 13.06 8.94
N LYS A 154 26.26 12.96 9.53
CA LYS A 154 26.63 11.84 10.39
C LYS A 154 25.85 11.81 11.70
N GLU A 155 25.42 12.97 12.20
CA GLU A 155 24.66 13.07 13.45
C GLU A 155 23.28 12.43 13.28
N ASN A 156 22.57 12.74 12.19
CA ASN A 156 21.29 12.10 11.91
C ASN A 156 21.42 10.58 11.70
N ILE A 157 22.52 10.10 11.09
CA ILE A 157 22.78 8.66 10.99
C ILE A 157 22.96 8.02 12.36
N THR A 158 23.71 8.66 13.28
CA THR A 158 23.85 8.17 14.65
C THR A 158 22.50 8.16 15.38
N ARG A 159 21.67 9.20 15.20
CA ARG A 159 20.31 9.26 15.74
C ARG A 159 19.45 8.08 15.26
N ILE A 160 19.38 7.86 13.95
CA ILE A 160 18.63 6.73 13.36
C ILE A 160 19.16 5.40 13.87
N ALA A 161 20.48 5.24 13.91
CA ALA A 161 21.14 4.03 14.38
C ALA A 161 20.82 3.75 15.86
N ASN A 162 20.73 4.78 16.71
CA ASN A 162 20.35 4.63 18.11
C ASN A 162 18.87 4.21 18.25
N LEU A 163 17.95 4.85 17.52
CA LEU A 163 16.52 4.53 17.57
C LEU A 163 16.22 3.11 17.07
N LEU A 164 16.87 2.69 15.98
CA LEU A 164 16.73 1.36 15.39
C LEU A 164 17.71 0.34 16.00
N GLN A 165 18.55 0.74 16.96
CA GLN A 165 19.61 -0.05 17.59
C GLN A 165 20.49 -0.83 16.60
N LEU A 166 20.93 -0.12 15.57
CA LEU A 166 21.81 -0.56 14.49
C LEU A 166 23.23 -0.02 14.68
N LYS A 167 24.21 -0.61 13.99
CA LYS A 167 25.55 -0.02 13.89
C LYS A 167 25.52 1.13 12.87
N PRO A 168 25.99 2.36 13.21
CA PRO A 168 25.99 3.49 12.28
C PRO A 168 26.74 3.23 10.98
N SER A 169 27.84 2.48 11.03
CA SER A 169 28.61 2.07 9.85
C SER A 169 27.80 1.15 8.94
N ALA A 170 27.12 0.16 9.50
CA ALA A 170 26.28 -0.76 8.73
C ALA A 170 25.12 -0.01 8.04
N LEU A 171 24.47 0.92 8.76
CA LEU A 171 23.42 1.77 8.19
C LEU A 171 23.94 2.63 7.03
N THR A 172 25.12 3.24 7.19
CA THR A 172 25.74 4.05 6.12
C THR A 172 26.04 3.19 4.89
N THR A 173 26.63 2.01 5.09
CA THR A 173 26.94 1.08 3.99
C THR A 173 25.69 0.64 3.27
N ALA A 174 24.63 0.25 4.00
CA ALA A 174 23.38 -0.20 3.42
C ALA A 174 22.66 0.90 2.61
N LEU A 175 22.82 2.18 2.98
CA LEU A 175 22.20 3.32 2.29
C LEU A 175 23.03 3.86 1.11
N THR A 176 24.30 3.48 0.97
CA THR A 176 25.22 4.03 -0.05
C THR A 176 25.83 2.99 -0.98
N THR A 177 25.61 1.71 -0.70
CA THR A 177 26.15 0.59 -1.47
C THR A 177 25.08 -0.45 -1.77
N ARG A 178 25.33 -1.28 -2.79
CA ARG A 178 24.52 -2.44 -3.13
C ARG A 178 25.40 -3.63 -3.40
N SER A 179 25.10 -4.74 -2.75
CA SER A 179 25.72 -6.03 -3.02
C SER A 179 24.92 -6.79 -4.06
N ILE A 180 25.61 -7.34 -5.04
CA ILE A 180 25.07 -8.33 -5.96
C ILE A 180 25.81 -9.63 -5.69
N VAL A 181 25.08 -10.63 -5.18
CA VAL A 181 25.60 -11.99 -5.02
C VAL A 181 25.46 -12.71 -6.35
N THR A 182 26.59 -12.99 -6.98
CA THR A 182 26.69 -13.87 -8.15
C THR A 182 27.05 -15.28 -7.69
N VAL A 183 26.99 -16.27 -8.59
CA VAL A 183 27.21 -17.70 -8.27
C VAL A 183 28.55 -17.95 -7.56
N ASN A 184 29.57 -17.12 -7.81
CA ASN A 184 30.91 -17.30 -7.25
C ASN A 184 31.38 -16.17 -6.33
N GLU A 185 30.78 -14.97 -6.39
CA GLU A 185 31.31 -13.78 -5.69
C GLU A 185 30.22 -12.79 -5.26
N ARG A 186 30.43 -12.13 -4.10
CA ARG A 186 29.65 -10.95 -3.67
C ARG A 186 30.37 -9.69 -4.15
N VAL A 187 29.78 -9.04 -5.15
CA VAL A 187 30.29 -7.76 -5.68
C VAL A 187 29.56 -6.61 -4.99
N VAL A 188 30.28 -5.73 -4.33
CA VAL A 188 29.72 -4.51 -3.70
C VAL A 188 29.97 -3.34 -4.64
N SER A 189 28.89 -2.69 -5.11
CA SER A 189 28.95 -1.46 -5.89
C SER A 189 28.48 -0.26 -5.06
N ARG A 190 29.04 0.92 -5.33
CA ARG A 190 28.57 2.18 -4.74
C ARG A 190 27.36 2.71 -5.52
N LEU A 191 26.46 3.39 -4.83
CA LEU A 191 25.23 3.93 -5.40
C LEU A 191 25.39 5.40 -5.79
N GLY A 192 24.76 5.78 -6.91
CA GLY A 192 24.54 7.19 -7.26
C GLY A 192 23.40 7.81 -6.44
N ALA A 193 23.26 9.14 -6.49
CA ALA A 193 22.42 9.86 -5.52
C ALA A 193 20.93 9.46 -5.62
N ALA A 194 20.43 9.29 -6.85
CA ALA A 194 19.07 8.83 -7.08
C ALA A 194 18.84 7.41 -6.53
N GLN A 195 19.78 6.49 -6.75
CA GLN A 195 19.66 5.11 -6.27
C GLN A 195 19.73 5.03 -4.75
N ALA A 196 20.54 5.88 -4.10
CA ALA A 196 20.62 5.95 -2.65
C ALA A 196 19.30 6.43 -2.03
N LEU A 197 18.63 7.40 -2.67
CA LEU A 197 17.28 7.84 -2.28
C LEU A 197 16.26 6.70 -2.43
N ASP A 198 16.28 5.98 -3.54
CA ASP A 198 15.37 4.85 -3.78
C ASP A 198 15.56 3.74 -2.73
N VAL A 199 16.81 3.45 -2.35
CA VAL A 199 17.14 2.46 -1.31
C VAL A 199 16.63 2.90 0.07
N ARG A 200 16.85 4.17 0.45
CA ARG A 200 16.31 4.76 1.68
C ARG A 200 14.79 4.68 1.71
N ASP A 201 14.15 5.11 0.64
CA ASP A 201 12.69 5.14 0.54
C ASP A 201 12.11 3.72 0.52
N GLY A 202 12.82 2.78 -0.11
CA GLY A 202 12.56 1.35 -0.04
C GLY A 202 12.56 0.85 1.39
N LEU A 203 13.60 1.15 2.17
CA LEU A 203 13.71 0.77 3.58
C LEU A 203 12.52 1.29 4.40
N VAL A 204 12.18 2.57 4.25
CA VAL A 204 11.08 3.22 4.97
C VAL A 204 9.73 2.60 4.62
N LYS A 205 9.44 2.41 3.33
CA LYS A 205 8.22 1.75 2.84
C LYS A 205 8.04 0.34 3.43
N HIS A 206 9.13 -0.43 3.51
CA HIS A 206 9.09 -1.80 4.03
C HIS A 206 8.86 -1.84 5.53
N ILE A 207 9.62 -1.06 6.31
CA ILE A 207 9.44 -1.00 7.77
C ILE A 207 8.01 -0.56 8.11
N TYR A 208 7.49 0.48 7.46
CA TYR A 208 6.13 0.95 7.72
C TYR A 208 5.06 -0.07 7.30
N GLY A 209 5.23 -0.70 6.13
CA GLY A 209 4.32 -1.76 5.68
C GLY A 209 4.27 -2.93 6.66
N ARG A 210 5.43 -3.37 7.18
CA ARG A 210 5.51 -4.44 8.19
C ARG A 210 4.90 -4.01 9.53
N LEU A 211 5.16 -2.79 9.96
CA LEU A 211 4.55 -2.21 11.15
C LEU A 211 3.01 -2.18 11.04
N PHE A 212 2.47 -1.78 9.89
CA PHE A 212 1.03 -1.74 9.68
C PHE A 212 0.40 -3.14 9.76
N VAL A 213 1.00 -4.13 9.08
CA VAL A 213 0.57 -5.53 9.15
C VAL A 213 0.63 -6.05 10.60
N HIS A 214 1.68 -5.74 11.35
CA HIS A 214 1.81 -6.09 12.76
C HIS A 214 0.66 -5.48 13.59
N ILE A 215 0.35 -4.20 13.41
CA ILE A 215 -0.76 -3.54 14.12
C ILE A 215 -2.08 -4.25 13.84
N VAL A 216 -2.37 -4.59 12.57
CA VAL A 216 -3.60 -5.32 12.21
C VAL A 216 -3.62 -6.72 12.83
N ARG A 217 -2.49 -7.43 12.84
CA ARG A 217 -2.36 -8.73 13.51
C ARG A 217 -2.67 -8.62 15.00
N ARG A 218 -2.06 -7.65 15.70
CA ARG A 218 -2.27 -7.44 17.14
C ARG A 218 -3.71 -7.07 17.46
N ILE A 219 -4.37 -6.30 16.60
CA ILE A 219 -5.82 -6.04 16.70
C ILE A 219 -6.58 -7.36 16.61
N ASN A 220 -6.32 -8.17 15.58
CA ASN A 220 -6.95 -9.48 15.42
C ASN A 220 -6.71 -10.39 16.63
N ASP A 221 -5.50 -10.44 17.20
CA ASP A 221 -5.22 -11.24 18.40
C ASP A 221 -6.12 -10.83 19.60
N ALA A 222 -6.47 -9.55 19.68
CA ALA A 222 -7.33 -9.02 20.76
C ALA A 222 -8.81 -9.35 20.53
N ILE A 223 -9.30 -9.22 19.29
CA ILE A 223 -10.74 -9.29 18.96
C ILE A 223 -11.19 -10.63 18.35
N TYR A 224 -10.26 -11.47 17.90
CA TYR A 224 -10.54 -12.77 17.28
C TYR A 224 -10.10 -13.90 18.21
N LYS A 225 -11.05 -14.52 18.91
CA LYS A 225 -10.80 -15.65 19.81
C LYS A 225 -11.59 -16.87 19.36
N PRO A 226 -11.07 -17.68 18.41
CA PRO A 226 -11.79 -18.84 17.92
C PRO A 226 -12.01 -19.86 19.05
N LYS A 227 -13.26 -20.25 19.29
CA LYS A 227 -13.60 -21.29 20.27
C LYS A 227 -13.07 -22.65 19.78
N LYS A 228 -12.21 -23.30 20.58
CA LYS A 228 -11.76 -24.68 20.33
C LYS A 228 -12.98 -25.61 20.44
N GLY A 229 -13.30 -26.33 19.36
CA GLY A 229 -14.38 -27.31 19.33
C GLY A 229 -15.76 -26.78 18.92
N ALA A 230 -15.88 -25.52 18.46
CA ALA A 230 -17.12 -25.05 17.86
C ALA A 230 -17.39 -25.81 16.54
N ASP A 231 -18.60 -26.37 16.42
CA ASP A 231 -19.03 -27.08 15.21
C ASP A 231 -19.01 -26.08 14.05
N ARG A 232 -18.11 -26.29 13.07
CA ARG A 232 -17.93 -25.42 11.90
C ARG A 232 -19.18 -25.33 11.02
N ARG A 233 -20.21 -26.11 11.32
CA ARG A 233 -21.46 -26.20 10.56
C ARG A 233 -22.35 -24.96 10.64
N TYR A 234 -22.16 -24.08 11.63
CA TYR A 234 -22.96 -22.86 11.78
C TYR A 234 -22.07 -21.64 11.98
N ARG A 235 -21.40 -21.20 10.92
CA ARG A 235 -20.71 -19.90 10.93
C ARG A 235 -21.62 -18.85 10.29
N THR A 236 -22.43 -18.19 11.10
CA THR A 236 -23.12 -16.96 10.71
C THR A 236 -22.14 -15.81 10.88
N SER A 237 -21.66 -15.25 9.78
CA SER A 237 -20.83 -14.05 9.80
C SER A 237 -21.34 -13.00 8.82
N ILE A 238 -21.04 -11.74 9.12
CA ILE A 238 -21.33 -10.61 8.24
C ILE A 238 -19.99 -9.97 7.87
N GLY A 239 -19.69 -10.00 6.58
CA GLY A 239 -18.52 -9.36 6.00
C GLY A 239 -18.82 -7.93 5.57
N ILE A 240 -18.00 -6.98 6.01
CA ILE A 240 -18.06 -5.58 5.59
C ILE A 240 -16.78 -5.26 4.83
N LEU A 241 -16.92 -5.03 3.52
CA LEU A 241 -15.83 -4.57 2.67
C LEU A 241 -15.85 -3.04 2.59
N ASP A 242 -14.81 -2.41 3.11
CA ASP A 242 -14.55 -0.97 2.95
C ASP A 242 -13.24 -0.81 2.19
N ILE A 243 -13.34 -0.37 0.94
CA ILE A 243 -12.22 -0.24 0.01
C ILE A 243 -12.28 1.14 -0.67
N PHE A 244 -11.11 1.63 -1.09
CA PHE A 244 -11.03 2.84 -1.89
C PHE A 244 -11.93 2.73 -3.15
N GLY A 245 -12.58 3.85 -3.49
CA GLY A 245 -13.35 3.95 -4.71
C GLY A 245 -12.47 4.10 -5.96
N PHE A 246 -13.12 4.17 -7.11
CA PHE A 246 -12.46 4.43 -8.40
C PHE A 246 -11.69 5.77 -8.38
N GLU A 247 -10.44 5.78 -8.84
CA GLU A 247 -9.57 6.95 -8.85
C GLU A 247 -9.19 7.36 -10.28
N ASN A 248 -9.37 8.65 -10.59
CA ASN A 248 -8.87 9.26 -11.83
C ASN A 248 -8.40 10.68 -11.52
N PHE A 249 -7.08 10.86 -11.50
CA PHE A 249 -6.39 12.11 -11.24
C PHE A 249 -5.71 12.65 -12.50
N LYS A 250 -5.12 13.85 -12.40
CA LYS A 250 -4.28 14.43 -13.47
C LYS A 250 -3.06 13.55 -13.80
N HIS A 251 -2.54 12.83 -12.79
CA HIS A 251 -1.42 11.92 -12.93
C HIS A 251 -1.74 10.60 -12.23
N ASN A 252 -2.10 9.57 -13.00
CA ASN A 252 -2.33 8.22 -12.48
C ASN A 252 -1.08 7.37 -12.67
N SER A 253 -0.71 6.59 -11.67
CA SER A 253 0.43 5.69 -11.71
C SER A 253 0.01 4.23 -11.45
N PHE A 254 0.98 3.36 -11.13
CA PHE A 254 0.75 1.94 -10.89
C PHE A 254 -0.25 1.68 -9.76
N GLU A 255 -0.23 2.50 -8.70
CA GLU A 255 -1.15 2.40 -7.58
C GLU A 255 -2.61 2.62 -8.02
N GLN A 256 -2.88 3.64 -8.83
CA GLN A 256 -4.21 3.87 -9.40
C GLN A 256 -4.64 2.73 -10.31
N LEU A 257 -3.71 2.12 -11.06
CA LEU A 257 -4.03 0.94 -11.88
C LEU A 257 -4.49 -0.23 -10.99
N CYS A 258 -3.79 -0.50 -9.88
CA CYS A 258 -4.21 -1.52 -8.93
C CYS A 258 -5.58 -1.20 -8.28
N ILE A 259 -5.78 0.07 -7.89
CA ILE A 259 -7.03 0.55 -7.29
C ILE A 259 -8.20 0.37 -8.26
N ASN A 260 -8.05 0.82 -9.49
CA ASN A 260 -9.08 0.74 -10.51
C ASN A 260 -9.33 -0.70 -10.95
N PHE A 261 -8.30 -1.56 -10.97
CA PHE A 261 -8.44 -2.99 -11.21
C PHE A 261 -9.29 -3.69 -10.13
N ALA A 262 -9.09 -3.36 -8.85
CA ALA A 262 -9.99 -3.85 -7.78
C ALA A 262 -11.43 -3.38 -7.97
N ASN A 263 -11.63 -2.10 -8.30
CA ASN A 263 -12.97 -1.56 -8.55
C ASN A 263 -13.64 -2.21 -9.78
N GLU A 264 -12.87 -2.53 -10.82
CA GLU A 264 -13.35 -3.26 -12.00
C GLU A 264 -13.86 -4.66 -11.61
N HIS A 265 -13.14 -5.38 -10.74
CA HIS A 265 -13.56 -6.69 -10.22
C HIS A 265 -14.83 -6.60 -9.38
N LEU A 266 -14.90 -5.63 -8.46
CA LEU A 266 -16.09 -5.41 -7.62
C LEU A 266 -17.31 -4.99 -8.46
N GLN A 267 -17.09 -4.20 -9.51
CA GLN A 267 -18.14 -3.87 -10.46
C GLN A 267 -18.62 -5.10 -11.23
N GLN A 268 -17.73 -6.00 -11.66
CA GLN A 268 -18.13 -7.23 -12.32
C GLN A 268 -18.89 -8.17 -11.37
N PHE A 269 -18.49 -8.24 -10.10
CA PHE A 269 -19.22 -8.98 -9.08
C PHE A 269 -20.65 -8.46 -8.89
N PHE A 270 -20.81 -7.13 -8.85
CA PHE A 270 -22.12 -6.48 -8.82
C PHE A 270 -22.94 -6.82 -10.07
N VAL A 271 -22.36 -6.69 -11.26
CA VAL A 271 -23.05 -6.97 -12.52
C VAL A 271 -23.50 -8.44 -12.59
N GLN A 272 -22.65 -9.36 -12.14
CA GLN A 272 -22.96 -10.77 -12.09
C GLN A 272 -24.13 -11.07 -11.14
N HIS A 273 -24.14 -10.52 -9.93
CA HIS A 273 -25.20 -10.80 -8.95
C HIS A 273 -26.51 -10.12 -9.31
N VAL A 274 -26.48 -8.82 -9.63
CA VAL A 274 -27.71 -8.03 -9.81
C VAL A 274 -28.37 -8.26 -11.17
N PHE A 275 -27.59 -8.57 -12.21
CA PHE A 275 -28.15 -8.74 -13.55
C PHE A 275 -28.08 -10.17 -14.08
N LYS A 276 -26.92 -10.84 -13.99
CA LYS A 276 -26.75 -12.16 -14.64
C LYS A 276 -27.48 -13.27 -13.88
N LEU A 277 -27.32 -13.33 -12.55
CA LEU A 277 -27.96 -14.35 -11.73
C LEU A 277 -29.48 -14.15 -11.66
N GLU A 278 -29.95 -12.92 -11.45
CA GLU A 278 -31.39 -12.61 -11.44
C GLU A 278 -32.08 -12.97 -12.76
N GLN A 279 -31.48 -12.64 -13.91
CA GLN A 279 -32.06 -13.02 -15.20
C GLN A 279 -32.03 -14.54 -15.45
N ALA A 280 -31.02 -15.25 -14.96
CA ALA A 280 -30.96 -16.70 -15.05
C ALA A 280 -32.03 -17.36 -14.18
N GLU A 281 -32.37 -16.78 -13.03
CA GLU A 281 -33.45 -17.24 -12.17
C GLU A 281 -34.82 -17.06 -12.83
N TYR A 282 -35.07 -15.89 -13.46
CA TYR A 282 -36.32 -15.66 -14.20
C TYR A 282 -36.47 -16.62 -15.39
N ASP A 283 -35.39 -16.84 -16.14
CA ASP A 283 -35.37 -17.83 -17.23
C ASP A 283 -35.63 -19.25 -16.68
N GLY A 284 -35.08 -19.60 -15.51
CA GLY A 284 -35.26 -20.91 -14.88
C GLY A 284 -36.65 -21.16 -14.29
N GLN A 285 -37.36 -20.10 -13.91
CA GLN A 285 -38.74 -20.15 -13.40
C GLN A 285 -39.79 -19.95 -14.51
N ASP A 286 -39.38 -19.92 -15.78
CA ASP A 286 -40.24 -19.66 -16.95
C ASP A 286 -41.05 -18.35 -16.81
N ILE A 287 -40.47 -17.34 -16.17
CA ILE A 287 -41.11 -16.03 -16.01
C ILE A 287 -40.92 -15.24 -17.31
N ASN A 288 -42.04 -14.79 -17.90
CA ASN A 288 -42.00 -13.94 -19.08
C ASN A 288 -41.48 -12.53 -18.72
N TRP A 289 -40.16 -12.36 -18.77
CA TRP A 289 -39.46 -11.13 -18.44
C TRP A 289 -38.64 -10.61 -19.62
N ARG A 290 -38.58 -9.28 -19.78
CA ARG A 290 -37.73 -8.65 -20.79
C ARG A 290 -36.31 -8.51 -20.26
N LYS A 291 -35.36 -9.17 -20.92
CA LYS A 291 -33.94 -9.07 -20.58
C LYS A 291 -33.47 -7.62 -20.58
N ILE A 292 -32.83 -7.21 -19.48
CA ILE A 292 -32.30 -5.86 -19.31
C ILE A 292 -30.91 -5.84 -19.95
N GLU A 293 -30.69 -4.89 -20.85
CA GLU A 293 -29.35 -4.63 -21.38
C GLU A 293 -28.50 -3.91 -20.33
N PHE A 294 -27.33 -4.46 -20.05
CA PHE A 294 -26.36 -3.89 -19.11
C PHE A 294 -24.97 -3.90 -19.74
N ILE A 295 -24.07 -3.06 -19.21
CA ILE A 295 -22.68 -2.98 -19.68
C ILE A 295 -21.86 -3.99 -18.89
N ASP A 296 -21.39 -5.03 -19.58
CA ASP A 296 -20.46 -6.02 -19.02
C ASP A 296 -19.01 -5.53 -19.15
N ASN A 297 -18.31 -5.51 -18.02
CA ASN A 297 -16.92 -5.06 -17.95
C ASN A 297 -15.89 -6.22 -17.91
N GLN A 298 -16.31 -7.46 -18.17
CA GLN A 298 -15.42 -8.61 -18.26
C GLN A 298 -14.26 -8.38 -19.24
N SER A 299 -14.54 -7.76 -20.39
CA SER A 299 -13.52 -7.50 -21.40
C SER A 299 -12.40 -6.55 -20.92
N ALA A 300 -12.73 -5.61 -20.00
CA ALA A 300 -11.73 -4.75 -19.36
C ALA A 300 -10.89 -5.54 -18.34
N LEU A 301 -11.51 -6.42 -17.54
CA LEU A 301 -10.80 -7.33 -16.64
C LEU A 301 -9.84 -8.26 -17.40
N ASP A 302 -10.29 -8.77 -18.55
CA ASP A 302 -9.48 -9.63 -19.40
C ASP A 302 -8.25 -8.90 -19.94
N LEU A 303 -8.42 -7.65 -20.39
CA LEU A 303 -7.31 -6.79 -20.80
C LEU A 303 -6.32 -6.54 -19.65
N ILE A 304 -6.83 -6.26 -18.45
CA ILE A 304 -5.98 -5.86 -17.31
C ILE A 304 -5.20 -7.05 -16.75
N ALA A 305 -5.83 -8.20 -16.51
CA ALA A 305 -5.19 -9.27 -15.73
C ALA A 305 -5.53 -10.73 -16.10
N VAL A 306 -6.61 -11.02 -16.85
CA VAL A 306 -7.03 -12.42 -17.08
C VAL A 306 -6.45 -13.00 -18.37
N ARG A 307 -6.44 -12.22 -19.47
CA ARG A 307 -5.98 -12.70 -20.78
C ARG A 307 -4.46 -12.97 -20.78
N SER A 308 -4.03 -13.88 -21.65
CA SER A 308 -2.62 -13.99 -22.03
C SER A 308 -2.11 -12.65 -22.58
N LEU A 309 -0.91 -12.24 -22.17
CA LEU A 309 -0.34 -10.93 -22.50
C LEU A 309 -1.24 -9.76 -22.04
N SER A 310 -2.00 -9.92 -20.96
CA SER A 310 -2.69 -8.81 -20.27
C SER A 310 -1.71 -7.77 -19.75
N ILE A 311 -2.22 -6.57 -19.45
CA ILE A 311 -1.42 -5.44 -18.95
C ILE A 311 -0.57 -5.84 -17.74
N MET A 312 -1.17 -6.47 -16.71
CA MET A 312 -0.44 -6.92 -15.52
C MET A 312 0.64 -7.96 -15.86
N SER A 313 0.35 -8.90 -16.77
CA SER A 313 1.33 -9.91 -17.16
C SER A 313 2.55 -9.32 -17.90
N LEU A 314 2.33 -8.32 -18.75
CA LEU A 314 3.40 -7.62 -19.46
C LEU A 314 4.24 -6.75 -18.52
N ILE A 315 3.61 -6.10 -17.54
CA ILE A 315 4.31 -5.36 -16.48
C ILE A 315 5.16 -6.33 -15.66
N ASP A 316 4.62 -7.49 -15.27
CA ASP A 316 5.34 -8.51 -14.49
C ASP A 316 6.54 -9.09 -15.26
N GLU A 317 6.35 -9.43 -16.54
CA GLU A 317 7.42 -9.92 -17.40
C GLU A 317 8.59 -8.92 -17.51
N GLU A 318 8.29 -7.65 -17.82
CA GLU A 318 9.30 -6.59 -17.92
C GLU A 318 9.92 -6.22 -16.57
N SER A 319 9.18 -6.41 -15.48
CA SER A 319 9.70 -6.22 -14.12
C SER A 319 10.77 -7.25 -13.78
N ILE A 320 10.66 -8.46 -14.30
CA ILE A 320 11.63 -9.54 -14.06
C ILE A 320 12.78 -9.48 -15.08
N PHE A 321 12.53 -8.94 -16.28
CA PHE A 321 13.51 -8.88 -17.36
C PHE A 321 14.73 -8.00 -16.99
N PRO A 322 15.98 -8.52 -17.10
CA PRO A 322 17.18 -7.80 -16.65
C PRO A 322 17.42 -6.44 -17.30
N LYS A 323 16.98 -6.26 -18.56
CA LYS A 323 17.08 -5.00 -19.32
C LYS A 323 15.73 -4.31 -19.48
N GLY A 324 14.72 -4.71 -18.70
CA GLY A 324 13.37 -4.14 -18.76
C GLY A 324 13.36 -2.71 -18.23
N THR A 325 12.80 -1.81 -19.03
CA THR A 325 12.63 -0.39 -18.74
C THR A 325 11.16 0.01 -18.91
N ASP A 326 10.74 1.10 -18.27
CA ASP A 326 9.36 1.59 -18.43
C ASP A 326 9.00 1.84 -19.91
N LEU A 327 9.98 2.21 -20.74
CA LEU A 327 9.78 2.42 -22.17
C LEU A 327 9.60 1.10 -22.94
N THR A 328 10.40 0.07 -22.65
CA THR A 328 10.24 -1.24 -23.29
C THR A 328 8.91 -1.88 -22.89
N MET A 329 8.52 -1.75 -21.63
CA MET A 329 7.19 -2.11 -21.14
C MET A 329 6.08 -1.38 -21.89
N LEU A 330 6.16 -0.06 -21.99
CA LEU A 330 5.15 0.73 -22.70
C LEU A 330 5.03 0.34 -24.18
N ASN A 331 6.16 0.13 -24.85
CA ASN A 331 6.19 -0.32 -26.23
C ASN A 331 5.51 -1.70 -26.40
N LYS A 332 5.76 -2.65 -25.49
CA LYS A 332 5.08 -3.96 -25.49
C LYS A 332 3.57 -3.80 -25.29
N LEU A 333 3.12 -2.94 -24.38
CA LEU A 333 1.69 -2.67 -24.17
C LEU A 333 1.04 -2.12 -25.44
N HIS A 334 1.66 -1.12 -26.09
CA HIS A 334 1.17 -0.55 -27.33
C HIS A 334 1.12 -1.59 -28.46
N GLN A 335 2.16 -2.43 -28.61
CA GLN A 335 2.19 -3.46 -29.65
C GLN A 335 1.09 -4.50 -29.49
N ASN A 336 0.80 -4.91 -28.25
CA ASN A 336 -0.19 -5.96 -27.97
C ASN A 336 -1.64 -5.47 -27.94
N HIS A 337 -1.88 -4.21 -27.57
CA HIS A 337 -3.24 -3.73 -27.26
C HIS A 337 -3.73 -2.55 -28.10
N SER A 338 -2.87 -1.87 -28.87
CA SER A 338 -3.28 -0.69 -29.68
C SER A 338 -4.33 -0.98 -30.75
N LYS A 339 -4.54 -2.24 -31.14
CA LYS A 339 -5.60 -2.61 -32.09
C LYS A 339 -6.99 -2.65 -31.45
N ASN A 340 -7.09 -2.58 -30.12
CA ASN A 340 -8.34 -2.63 -29.38
C ASN A 340 -8.73 -1.23 -28.88
N ASP A 341 -9.09 -0.34 -29.82
CA ASP A 341 -9.43 1.06 -29.52
C ASP A 341 -10.63 1.21 -28.58
N ARG A 342 -11.45 0.16 -28.43
CA ARG A 342 -12.59 0.17 -27.50
C ARG A 342 -12.15 0.09 -26.04
N LEU A 343 -11.06 -0.59 -25.72
CA LEU A 343 -10.64 -0.84 -24.33
C LEU A 343 -9.29 -0.22 -23.99
N TYR A 344 -8.41 -0.07 -24.98
CA TYR A 344 -7.07 0.45 -24.82
C TYR A 344 -6.91 1.76 -25.57
N VAL A 345 -6.35 2.76 -24.91
CA VAL A 345 -6.13 4.08 -25.49
C VAL A 345 -4.64 4.32 -25.63
N LYS A 346 -4.15 4.36 -26.88
CA LYS A 346 -2.79 4.83 -27.18
C LYS A 346 -2.80 6.35 -27.34
N PRO A 347 -1.91 7.12 -26.67
CA PRO A 347 -1.76 8.55 -26.94
C PRO A 347 -1.40 8.81 -28.41
N LYS A 348 -1.88 9.94 -28.95
CA LYS A 348 -1.58 10.35 -30.33
C LYS A 348 -0.12 10.72 -30.56
N SER A 349 0.58 11.17 -29.51
CA SER A 349 2.00 11.54 -29.58
C SER A 349 2.85 10.47 -28.89
N ASP A 350 3.84 9.94 -29.59
CA ASP A 350 4.81 9.00 -29.01
C ASP A 350 5.74 9.64 -27.96
N LEU A 351 5.72 10.98 -27.83
CA LEU A 351 6.39 11.68 -26.71
C LEU A 351 5.65 11.49 -25.38
N SER A 352 4.37 11.14 -25.44
CA SER A 352 3.58 10.86 -24.25
C SER A 352 3.87 9.45 -23.77
N LYS A 353 4.68 9.34 -22.70
CA LYS A 353 5.04 8.06 -22.05
C LYS A 353 3.89 7.53 -21.18
N SER A 354 2.71 7.36 -21.77
CA SER A 354 1.48 6.93 -21.09
C SER A 354 0.67 5.94 -21.92
N PHE A 355 -0.22 5.22 -21.25
CA PHE A 355 -1.24 4.40 -21.88
C PHE A 355 -2.58 4.63 -21.17
N GLY A 356 -3.69 4.38 -21.85
CA GLY A 356 -5.01 4.49 -21.25
C GLY A 356 -5.82 3.20 -21.32
N ILE A 357 -6.77 3.09 -20.40
CA ILE A 357 -7.73 1.99 -20.32
C ILE A 357 -9.12 2.60 -20.20
N ASN A 358 -10.07 2.07 -20.96
CA ASN A 358 -11.48 2.41 -20.83
C ASN A 358 -12.11 1.50 -19.76
N HIS A 359 -12.19 2.02 -18.54
CA HIS A 359 -12.83 1.36 -17.40
C HIS A 359 -14.35 1.55 -17.43
N PHE A 360 -15.09 0.83 -16.57
CA PHE A 360 -16.54 1.03 -16.42
C PHE A 360 -16.93 2.47 -16.07
N ALA A 361 -16.06 3.21 -15.38
CA ALA A 361 -16.27 4.61 -14.97
C ALA A 361 -15.69 5.64 -15.97
N GLY A 362 -15.13 5.19 -17.11
CA GLY A 362 -14.58 6.02 -18.17
C GLY A 362 -13.08 5.83 -18.43
N PRO A 363 -12.51 6.58 -19.39
CA PRO A 363 -11.10 6.49 -19.76
C PRO A 363 -10.19 7.03 -18.66
N VAL A 364 -9.15 6.26 -18.32
CA VAL A 364 -8.08 6.68 -17.39
C VAL A 364 -6.73 6.55 -18.09
N MET A 365 -5.93 7.62 -18.02
CA MET A 365 -4.56 7.66 -18.56
C MET A 365 -3.54 7.44 -17.45
N TYR A 366 -2.64 6.47 -17.64
CA TYR A 366 -1.59 6.08 -16.72
C TYR A 366 -0.21 6.46 -17.25
N ASN A 367 0.61 7.11 -16.42
CA ASN A 367 1.99 7.47 -16.76
C ASN A 367 2.93 6.30 -16.46
N ALA A 368 3.62 5.79 -17.48
CA ALA A 368 4.48 4.62 -17.36
C ALA A 368 5.73 4.82 -16.49
N LYS A 369 6.11 6.06 -16.17
CA LYS A 369 7.31 6.36 -15.38
C LYS A 369 7.25 5.71 -13.99
N GLY A 370 8.27 4.92 -13.67
CA GLY A 370 8.43 4.22 -12.39
C GLY A 370 7.54 2.98 -12.22
N PHE A 371 6.83 2.53 -13.27
CA PHE A 371 5.94 1.37 -13.16
C PHE A 371 6.70 0.09 -12.78
N LEU A 372 7.80 -0.20 -13.48
CA LEU A 372 8.54 -1.44 -13.23
C LEU A 372 9.20 -1.45 -11.86
N GLU A 373 9.72 -0.32 -11.42
CA GLU A 373 10.33 -0.19 -10.09
C GLU A 373 9.29 -0.41 -8.99
N LYS A 374 8.13 0.25 -9.10
CA LYS A 374 7.00 0.08 -8.16
C LYS A 374 6.50 -1.35 -8.12
N ASN A 375 6.45 -2.02 -9.27
CA ASN A 375 5.99 -3.40 -9.34
C ASN A 375 7.02 -4.42 -8.81
N ARG A 376 8.32 -4.12 -8.86
CA ARG A 376 9.38 -4.99 -8.32
C ARG A 376 9.34 -5.11 -6.80
N ASP A 377 8.96 -4.05 -6.06
CA ASP A 377 8.95 -3.92 -4.58
C ASP A 377 10.04 -4.76 -3.90
N HIS A 378 11.27 -4.62 -4.39
CA HIS A 378 12.38 -5.48 -3.99
C HIS A 378 13.04 -4.93 -2.73
N PHE A 379 12.85 -5.62 -1.61
CA PHE A 379 13.68 -5.39 -0.43
C PHE A 379 15.06 -6.02 -0.66
N GLY A 380 16.09 -5.18 -0.81
CA GLY A 380 17.44 -5.66 -1.08
C GLY A 380 17.98 -6.53 0.06
N ALA A 381 18.77 -7.56 -0.27
CA ALA A 381 19.38 -8.45 0.72
C ALA A 381 20.23 -7.69 1.76
N ASP A 382 20.94 -6.63 1.36
CA ASP A 382 21.69 -5.78 2.29
C ASP A 382 20.80 -5.08 3.32
N LEU A 383 19.59 -4.67 2.93
CA LEU A 383 18.62 -4.06 3.86
C LEU A 383 18.04 -5.11 4.80
N TYR A 384 17.84 -6.34 4.32
CA TYR A 384 17.43 -7.47 5.16
C TYR A 384 18.50 -7.80 6.19
N ASP A 385 19.76 -7.95 5.77
CA ASP A 385 20.91 -8.17 6.66
C ASP A 385 21.07 -7.02 7.66
N LEU A 386 20.85 -5.77 7.24
CA LEU A 386 20.87 -4.61 8.13
C LEU A 386 19.82 -4.76 9.25
N ILE A 387 18.57 -5.04 8.89
CA ILE A 387 17.48 -5.20 9.86
C ILE A 387 17.77 -6.34 10.83
N HIS A 388 18.24 -7.49 10.34
CA HIS A 388 18.61 -8.63 11.19
C HIS A 388 19.86 -8.40 12.04
N GLY A 389 20.70 -7.43 11.67
CA GLY A 389 21.81 -6.96 12.49
C GLY A 389 21.39 -6.03 13.63
N SER A 390 20.12 -5.64 13.73
CA SER A 390 19.59 -4.81 14.80
C SER A 390 19.50 -5.56 16.13
N SER A 391 19.81 -4.88 17.23
CA SER A 391 19.50 -5.38 18.58
C SER A 391 18.07 -5.03 19.05
N PHE A 392 17.33 -4.25 18.24
CA PHE A 392 15.96 -3.87 18.53
C PHE A 392 15.00 -5.01 18.16
N LYS A 393 14.72 -5.89 19.12
CA LYS A 393 13.88 -7.09 18.92
C LYS A 393 12.52 -6.82 18.28
N PHE A 394 11.89 -5.68 18.58
CA PHE A 394 10.63 -5.33 17.95
C PHE A 394 10.78 -5.19 16.43
N LEU A 395 11.83 -4.50 15.97
CA LEU A 395 12.14 -4.33 14.56
C LEU A 395 12.45 -5.67 13.87
N THR A 396 13.26 -6.53 14.47
CA THR A 396 13.59 -7.84 13.88
C THR A 396 12.33 -8.72 13.76
N ASN A 397 11.49 -8.75 14.80
CA ASN A 397 10.25 -9.51 14.80
C ASN A 397 9.26 -9.07 13.72
N LEU A 398 9.22 -7.77 13.35
CA LEU A 398 8.40 -7.29 12.24
C LEU A 398 8.75 -7.96 10.90
N PHE A 399 9.98 -8.46 10.76
CA PHE A 399 10.48 -9.14 9.57
C PHE A 399 10.50 -10.67 9.72
N ASP A 400 10.69 -11.20 10.93
CA ASP A 400 10.64 -12.64 11.23
C ASP A 400 9.24 -13.24 11.21
N ASP A 401 8.24 -12.51 11.74
CA ASP A 401 6.85 -12.99 11.88
C ASP A 401 6.10 -13.20 10.54
N SER A 402 6.80 -13.05 9.42
CA SER A 402 6.24 -13.29 8.09
C SER A 402 6.50 -14.73 7.64
N ASP A 403 5.56 -15.61 7.96
CA ASP A 403 5.36 -16.87 7.25
C ASP A 403 5.38 -16.60 5.72
N GLY A 404 6.47 -16.99 5.06
CA GLY A 404 6.53 -17.35 3.64
C GLY A 404 6.26 -16.30 2.57
N MET A 405 6.04 -15.02 2.88
CA MET A 405 5.72 -14.01 1.84
C MET A 405 6.94 -13.42 1.11
N ASP A 406 8.13 -13.46 1.69
CA ASP A 406 9.35 -12.87 1.08
C ASP A 406 10.60 -13.78 1.13
N THR A 407 10.57 -14.94 1.78
CA THR A 407 11.77 -15.74 2.11
C THR A 407 12.04 -16.98 1.25
N CYS A 408 11.44 -17.13 0.06
CA CYS A 408 11.81 -18.22 -0.85
C CYS A 408 12.34 -17.71 -2.20
N GLY A 409 13.67 -17.67 -2.32
CA GLY A 409 14.44 -17.25 -3.48
C GLY A 409 14.35 -18.15 -4.73
N ARG A 410 13.15 -18.53 -5.18
CA ARG A 410 12.98 -19.22 -6.48
C ARG A 410 11.95 -18.63 -7.44
N ILE A 411 11.02 -17.77 -6.99
CA ILE A 411 10.12 -17.01 -7.89
C ILE A 411 9.99 -15.58 -7.35
N ARG A 412 10.52 -14.60 -8.08
CA ARG A 412 10.36 -13.17 -7.75
C ARG A 412 8.90 -12.78 -7.97
N GLN A 413 8.09 -12.78 -6.92
CA GLN A 413 6.71 -12.29 -6.99
C GLN A 413 6.70 -10.76 -6.97
N THR A 414 6.06 -10.16 -7.96
CA THR A 414 5.85 -8.71 -8.07
C THR A 414 4.70 -8.25 -7.18
N VAL A 415 4.58 -6.94 -6.97
CA VAL A 415 3.42 -6.34 -6.28
C VAL A 415 2.13 -6.67 -7.01
N GLY A 416 2.12 -6.54 -8.34
CA GLY A 416 0.97 -6.83 -9.18
C GLY A 416 0.49 -8.28 -9.00
N SER A 417 1.41 -9.24 -9.02
CA SER A 417 1.12 -10.65 -8.78
C SER A 417 0.57 -10.92 -7.36
N LYS A 418 1.21 -10.37 -6.32
CA LYS A 418 0.74 -10.51 -4.92
C LYS A 418 -0.65 -9.90 -4.75
N PHE A 419 -0.87 -8.74 -5.37
CA PHE A 419 -2.13 -8.04 -5.33
C PHE A 419 -3.25 -8.82 -6.04
N LYS A 420 -2.99 -9.28 -7.27
CA LYS A 420 -3.95 -10.12 -8.02
C LYS A 420 -4.39 -11.32 -7.21
N LYS A 421 -3.45 -12.07 -6.60
CA LYS A 421 -3.76 -13.23 -5.75
C LYS A 421 -4.60 -12.86 -4.51
N SER A 422 -4.28 -11.72 -3.89
CA SER A 422 -5.04 -11.23 -2.71
C SER A 422 -6.47 -10.84 -3.09
N LEU A 423 -6.65 -10.19 -4.25
CA LEU A 423 -7.95 -9.82 -4.78
C LEU A 423 -8.76 -11.06 -5.18
N GLU A 424 -8.16 -12.05 -5.85
CA GLU A 424 -8.81 -13.33 -6.16
C GLU A 424 -9.31 -14.04 -4.89
N THR A 425 -8.51 -14.02 -3.82
CA THR A 425 -8.89 -14.60 -2.52
C THR A 425 -10.10 -13.86 -1.92
N LEU A 426 -10.09 -12.53 -1.95
CA LEU A 426 -11.22 -11.71 -1.50
C LEU A 426 -12.49 -12.00 -2.33
N MET A 427 -12.37 -12.04 -3.65
CA MET A 427 -13.50 -12.31 -4.55
C MET A 427 -14.11 -13.69 -4.30
N LEU A 428 -13.28 -14.71 -4.03
CA LEU A 428 -13.74 -16.05 -3.66
C LEU A 428 -14.48 -16.03 -2.31
N GLN A 429 -14.02 -15.25 -1.34
CA GLN A 429 -14.74 -15.08 -0.07
C GLN A 429 -16.11 -14.44 -0.29
N LEU A 430 -16.19 -13.37 -1.08
CA LEU A 430 -17.46 -12.67 -1.38
C LEU A 430 -18.47 -13.54 -2.12
N GLN A 431 -18.01 -14.42 -3.02
CA GLN A 431 -18.88 -15.36 -3.76
C GLN A 431 -19.57 -16.40 -2.86
N ASN A 432 -19.04 -16.66 -1.66
CA ASN A 432 -19.64 -17.58 -0.71
C ASN A 432 -20.65 -16.91 0.24
N CYS A 433 -20.92 -15.62 0.05
CA CYS A 433 -21.81 -14.82 0.89
C CYS A 433 -22.99 -14.29 0.08
N GLU A 434 -24.10 -13.98 0.76
CA GLU A 434 -25.19 -13.18 0.18
C GLU A 434 -24.78 -11.70 0.18
N PRO A 435 -24.65 -11.04 -0.98
CA PRO A 435 -24.11 -9.69 -1.05
C PRO A 435 -25.18 -8.61 -0.90
N PHE A 436 -24.87 -7.60 -0.08
CA PHE A 436 -25.64 -6.36 0.01
C PHE A 436 -24.79 -5.18 -0.45
N PHE A 437 -25.31 -4.37 -1.38
CA PHE A 437 -24.57 -3.28 -2.00
C PHE A 437 -25.00 -1.91 -1.46
N ILE A 438 -24.05 -1.14 -0.94
CA ILE A 438 -24.25 0.26 -0.50
C ILE A 438 -23.45 1.17 -1.44
N ARG A 439 -24.15 2.04 -2.18
CA ARG A 439 -23.53 3.02 -3.09
C ARG A 439 -23.51 4.40 -2.44
N CYS A 440 -22.35 4.79 -1.90
CA CYS A 440 -22.16 6.11 -1.32
C CYS A 440 -21.94 7.17 -2.42
N ILE A 441 -22.70 8.25 -2.40
CA ILE A 441 -22.61 9.35 -3.38
C ILE A 441 -22.08 10.60 -2.67
N LYS A 442 -21.04 11.21 -3.22
CA LYS A 442 -20.57 12.52 -2.75
C LYS A 442 -21.51 13.61 -3.26
N PRO A 443 -22.00 14.51 -2.40
CA PRO A 443 -22.94 15.55 -2.81
C PRO A 443 -22.28 16.64 -3.67
N ASN A 444 -20.98 16.90 -3.49
CA ASN A 444 -20.17 17.84 -4.26
C ASN A 444 -18.66 17.60 -4.05
N GLU A 445 -17.83 18.33 -4.79
CA GLU A 445 -16.36 18.28 -4.71
C GLU A 445 -15.77 19.22 -3.64
N PHE A 446 -16.58 20.11 -3.04
CA PHE A 446 -16.13 21.15 -2.11
C PHE A 446 -16.13 20.71 -0.64
N LYS A 447 -16.57 19.48 -0.36
CA LYS A 447 -16.66 18.90 1.00
C LYS A 447 -17.57 19.69 1.95
N THR A 448 -18.53 20.44 1.42
CA THR A 448 -19.47 21.25 2.21
C THR A 448 -20.89 20.74 2.09
N PRO A 449 -21.75 20.92 3.09
CA PRO A 449 -23.19 20.81 2.90
C PRO A 449 -23.67 21.86 1.87
N MET A 450 -24.80 21.62 1.20
CA MET A 450 -25.46 22.70 0.46
C MET A 450 -25.90 23.76 1.47
N ALA A 451 -25.52 25.02 1.22
CA ALA A 451 -25.88 26.17 2.05
C ALA A 451 -27.36 26.53 1.92
#